data_AF-X6N2Y9-F1
#
_entry.id   AF-X6N2Y9-F1
#
_cell.length_a   1.000
_cell.length_b   1.000
_cell.length_c   1.000
_cell.angle_alpha   90.00
_cell.angle_beta   90.00
_cell.angle_gamma   90.00
#
_symmetry.space_group_name_H-M   'P 1'
#
loop_
_entity.id
_entity.type
_entity.pdbx_description
1 polymer ?
#
loop_
_entity_poly.entity_id
_entity_poly.type
_entity_poly.pdbx_seq_one_letter_code
_entity_poly.pdbx_strand_id
1 'polypeptide(L)'
;MKLFDLRINPIIKQIDEMLVKNEEILNGKLKYMCLVGGFSQSHYLQFKLKQHYESKYTFVIPQRPVLSVIEGAAQLARTAPFITSRIVKYTYGTGAGWPTERAQSHPKISEDHINKHKYISDINNKEYVDGCFNVFVNKDEEVKVGQMIEMSYSPRSKNNKNAYVPIYRSEKIDPGVTTECKCLGNVNVPFPEDFDNMKDSFYARFYFGETMIRVTVTIKGKEYVEKEEEIRYDFTQFLNILD
;
A
#
# COMPACT_ATOMS: atom_id res chain seq x y z
N MET A 1 12.12 -39.07 -15.16
CA MET A 1 11.84 -37.63 -14.92
C MET A 1 10.45 -37.32 -14.34
N LYS A 2 9.46 -38.22 -14.39
CA LYS A 2 8.10 -37.98 -13.82
C LYS A 2 8.05 -37.70 -12.31
N LEU A 3 9.05 -38.12 -11.53
CA LEU A 3 9.07 -37.95 -10.07
C LEU A 3 8.97 -36.47 -9.65
N PHE A 4 9.64 -35.57 -10.37
CA PHE A 4 9.67 -34.14 -10.03
C PHE A 4 8.45 -33.37 -10.55
N ASP A 5 7.61 -33.96 -11.41
CA ASP A 5 6.38 -33.32 -11.88
C ASP A 5 5.42 -33.02 -10.72
N LEU A 6 5.42 -33.86 -9.67
CA LEU A 6 4.63 -33.63 -8.45
C LEU A 6 4.99 -32.32 -7.73
N ARG A 7 6.20 -31.79 -7.93
CA ARG A 7 6.65 -30.52 -7.35
C ARG A 7 6.58 -29.37 -8.34
N ILE A 8 6.78 -29.62 -9.64
CA ILE A 8 6.77 -28.59 -10.68
C ILE A 8 5.35 -28.21 -11.11
N ASN A 9 4.43 -29.18 -11.23
CA ASN A 9 3.06 -28.88 -11.67
C ASN A 9 2.33 -27.90 -10.72
N PRO A 10 2.47 -28.00 -9.37
CA PRO A 10 1.95 -26.98 -8.47
C PRO A 10 2.53 -25.58 -8.72
N ILE A 11 3.82 -25.47 -9.07
CA ILE A 11 4.46 -24.18 -9.39
C ILE A 11 3.84 -23.57 -10.64
N ILE A 12 3.67 -24.38 -11.70
CA ILE A 12 3.00 -23.94 -12.94
C ILE A 12 1.56 -23.48 -12.64
N LYS A 13 0.81 -24.26 -11.84
CA LYS A 13 -0.55 -23.90 -11.43
C LYS A 13 -0.60 -22.55 -10.70
N GLN A 14 0.32 -22.32 -9.77
CA GLN A 14 0.42 -21.05 -9.04
C GLN A 14 0.77 -19.87 -9.96
N ILE A 15 1.70 -20.07 -10.90
CA ILE A 15 2.04 -19.05 -11.90
C ILE A 15 0.82 -18.73 -12.78
N ASP A 16 0.11 -19.75 -13.26
CA ASP A 16 -1.11 -19.57 -14.07
C ASP A 16 -2.19 -18.81 -13.29
N GLU A 17 -2.44 -19.16 -12.03
CA GLU A 17 -3.38 -18.44 -11.16
C GLU A 17 -2.96 -16.98 -10.94
N MET A 18 -1.67 -16.70 -10.76
CA MET A 18 -1.15 -15.33 -10.64
C MET A 18 -1.30 -14.53 -11.94
N LEU A 19 -1.05 -15.14 -13.10
CA LEU A 19 -1.20 -14.48 -14.40
C LEU A 19 -2.66 -14.12 -14.66
N VAL A 20 -3.59 -15.04 -14.39
CA VAL A 20 -5.03 -14.80 -14.53
C VAL A 20 -5.51 -13.72 -13.55
N LYS A 21 -5.12 -13.83 -12.28
CA LYS A 21 -5.52 -12.86 -11.24
C LYS A 21 -5.09 -11.43 -11.57
N ASN A 22 -3.95 -11.26 -12.23
CA ASN A 22 -3.38 -9.95 -12.55
C ASN A 22 -3.48 -9.62 -14.05
N GLU A 23 -4.37 -10.28 -14.79
CA GLU A 23 -4.47 -10.13 -16.24
C GLU A 23 -4.63 -8.67 -16.67
N GLU A 24 -5.55 -7.93 -16.05
CA GLU A 24 -5.78 -6.51 -16.37
C GLU A 24 -4.52 -5.63 -16.20
N ILE A 25 -3.73 -5.91 -15.16
CA ILE A 25 -2.50 -5.17 -14.85
C ILE A 25 -1.38 -5.54 -15.82
N LEU A 26 -1.30 -6.82 -16.19
CA LEU A 26 -0.21 -7.40 -16.99
C LEU A 26 -0.46 -7.35 -18.50
N ASN A 27 -1.71 -7.18 -18.94
CA ASN A 27 -2.11 -7.29 -20.34
C ASN A 27 -1.28 -6.37 -21.24
N GLY A 28 -0.53 -6.96 -22.17
CA GLY A 28 0.39 -6.26 -23.07
C GLY A 28 1.66 -5.69 -22.44
N LYS A 29 1.81 -5.76 -21.10
CA LYS A 29 2.95 -5.22 -20.35
C LYS A 29 3.97 -6.30 -19.97
N LEU A 30 3.53 -7.52 -19.64
CA LEU A 30 4.43 -8.61 -19.24
C LEU A 30 5.16 -9.20 -20.46
N LYS A 31 6.49 -9.08 -20.48
CA LYS A 31 7.34 -9.55 -21.58
C LYS A 31 8.36 -10.61 -21.15
N TYR A 32 8.84 -10.54 -19.92
CA TYR A 32 9.95 -11.35 -19.43
C TYR A 32 9.57 -12.14 -18.19
N MET A 33 10.08 -13.37 -18.09
CA MET A 33 10.05 -14.20 -16.89
C MET A 33 11.48 -14.43 -16.41
N CYS A 34 11.83 -13.86 -15.27
CA CYS A 34 13.16 -13.97 -14.68
C CYS A 34 13.22 -15.10 -13.65
N LEU A 35 14.08 -16.10 -13.87
CA LEU A 35 14.23 -17.23 -12.95
C LEU A 35 15.39 -16.97 -11.99
N VAL A 36 15.08 -16.75 -10.73
CA VAL A 36 16.04 -16.40 -9.66
C VAL A 36 15.90 -17.35 -8.46
N GLY A 37 16.95 -17.46 -7.66
CA GLY A 37 17.02 -18.35 -6.51
C GLY A 37 17.71 -19.69 -6.81
N GLY A 38 18.04 -20.44 -5.76
CA GLY A 38 18.81 -21.69 -5.88
C GLY A 38 18.15 -22.73 -6.77
N PHE A 39 16.82 -22.91 -6.63
CA PHE A 39 16.07 -23.93 -7.38
C PHE A 39 15.97 -23.62 -8.89
N SER A 40 16.10 -22.35 -9.28
CA SER A 40 16.16 -21.95 -10.69
C SER A 40 17.37 -22.50 -11.45
N GLN A 41 18.38 -23.06 -10.77
CA GLN A 41 19.49 -23.77 -11.42
C GLN A 41 19.10 -25.17 -11.95
N SER A 42 17.95 -25.70 -11.55
CA SER A 42 17.48 -26.99 -12.04
C SER A 42 17.10 -26.91 -13.52
N HIS A 43 17.88 -27.57 -14.38
CA HIS A 43 17.57 -27.72 -15.81
C HIS A 43 16.16 -28.28 -16.06
N TYR A 44 15.66 -29.18 -15.19
CA TYR A 44 14.33 -29.76 -15.37
C TYR A 44 13.21 -28.72 -15.15
N LEU A 45 13.27 -27.97 -14.04
CA LEU A 45 12.41 -26.81 -13.81
C LEU A 45 12.46 -25.81 -14.98
N GLN A 46 13.65 -25.40 -15.42
CA GLN A 46 13.80 -24.46 -16.54
C GLN A 46 13.13 -24.99 -17.82
N PHE A 47 13.37 -26.27 -18.16
CA PHE A 47 12.76 -26.93 -19.31
C PHE A 47 11.23 -26.94 -19.22
N LYS A 48 10.66 -27.34 -18.07
CA LYS A 48 9.20 -27.42 -17.88
C LYS A 48 8.54 -26.04 -17.95
N LEU A 49 9.14 -25.02 -17.34
CA LEU A 49 8.62 -23.66 -17.38
C LEU A 49 8.72 -23.08 -18.80
N LYS A 50 9.85 -23.26 -19.49
CA LYS A 50 10.01 -22.82 -20.89
C LYS A 50 9.00 -23.50 -21.81
N GLN A 51 8.85 -24.81 -21.70
CA GLN A 51 7.88 -25.58 -22.48
C GLN A 51 6.45 -25.01 -22.34
N HIS A 52 6.08 -24.53 -21.14
CA HIS A 52 4.74 -24.01 -20.86
C HIS A 52 4.56 -22.54 -21.24
N TYR A 53 5.60 -21.71 -21.10
CA TYR A 53 5.47 -20.24 -21.13
C TYR A 53 6.27 -19.53 -22.23
N GLU A 54 7.26 -20.17 -22.86
CA GLU A 54 8.20 -19.51 -23.81
C GLU A 54 7.52 -19.10 -25.12
N SER A 55 6.32 -19.62 -25.40
CA SER A 55 5.49 -19.18 -26.53
C SER A 55 4.92 -17.76 -26.34
N LYS A 56 4.84 -17.27 -25.09
CA LYS A 56 4.28 -15.96 -24.74
C LYS A 56 5.31 -15.02 -24.11
N TYR A 57 6.27 -15.54 -23.37
CA TYR A 57 7.19 -14.74 -22.55
C TYR A 57 8.65 -15.12 -22.81
N THR A 58 9.54 -14.15 -22.73
CA THR A 58 10.99 -14.39 -22.84
C THR A 58 11.58 -14.76 -21.49
N PHE A 59 12.28 -15.88 -21.41
CA PHE A 59 12.96 -16.30 -20.19
C PHE A 59 14.31 -15.62 -20.02
N VAL A 60 14.55 -15.03 -18.86
CA VAL A 60 15.85 -14.50 -18.44
C VAL A 60 16.35 -15.33 -17.26
N ILE A 61 17.44 -16.06 -17.48
CA ILE A 61 18.03 -16.93 -16.47
C ILE A 61 19.46 -16.41 -16.22
N PRO A 62 19.71 -15.76 -15.07
CA PRO A 62 21.05 -15.27 -14.73
C PRO A 62 22.06 -16.41 -14.67
N GLN A 63 23.34 -16.12 -14.92
CA GLN A 63 24.40 -17.13 -14.81
C GLN A 63 24.49 -17.73 -13.40
N ARG A 64 24.18 -16.94 -12.37
CA ARG A 64 24.16 -17.37 -10.97
C ARG A 64 22.80 -17.04 -10.34
N PRO A 65 21.73 -17.82 -10.63
CA PRO A 65 20.38 -17.53 -10.15
C PRO A 65 20.30 -17.34 -8.63
N VAL A 66 21.13 -18.08 -7.87
CA VAL A 66 21.22 -17.99 -6.41
C VAL A 66 21.73 -16.65 -5.89
N LEU A 67 22.54 -15.91 -6.68
CA LEU A 67 23.11 -14.62 -6.28
C LEU A 67 22.31 -13.42 -6.81
N SER A 68 21.40 -13.63 -7.76
CA SER A 68 20.72 -12.57 -8.51
C SER A 68 20.02 -11.53 -7.62
N VAL A 69 19.44 -11.95 -6.49
CA VAL A 69 18.75 -11.03 -5.56
C VAL A 69 19.74 -10.11 -4.85
N ILE A 70 20.85 -10.67 -4.35
CA ILE A 70 21.88 -9.90 -3.63
C ILE A 70 22.63 -8.98 -4.60
N GLU A 71 22.99 -9.49 -5.78
CA GLU A 71 23.63 -8.69 -6.83
C GLU A 71 22.72 -7.54 -7.27
N GLY A 72 21.42 -7.81 -7.47
CA GLY A 72 20.43 -6.78 -7.79
C GLY A 72 20.28 -5.72 -6.70
N ALA A 73 20.25 -6.12 -5.43
CA ALA A 73 20.18 -5.17 -4.30
C ALA A 73 21.43 -4.28 -4.23
N ALA A 74 22.62 -4.86 -4.39
CA ALA A 74 23.88 -4.11 -4.41
C ALA A 74 23.97 -3.13 -5.59
N GLN A 75 23.45 -3.52 -6.76
CA GLN A 75 23.38 -2.63 -7.92
C GLN A 75 22.36 -1.51 -7.73
N LEU A 76 21.19 -1.80 -7.14
CA LEU A 76 20.15 -0.81 -6.85
C LEU A 76 20.67 0.28 -5.92
N ALA A 77 21.50 -0.07 -4.93
CA ALA A 77 22.11 0.90 -4.02
C ALA A 77 23.13 1.83 -4.69
N ARG A 78 23.71 1.42 -5.83
CA ARG A 78 24.77 2.16 -6.54
C ARG A 78 24.28 2.93 -7.77
N THR A 79 23.11 2.58 -8.28
CA THR A 79 22.61 3.10 -9.56
C THR A 79 21.45 4.05 -9.30
N ALA A 80 21.28 5.07 -10.14
CA ALA A 80 20.10 5.92 -10.08
C ALA A 80 18.82 5.05 -10.13
N PRO A 81 17.76 5.41 -9.39
CA PRO A 81 16.52 4.64 -9.38
C PRO A 81 15.97 4.51 -10.81
N PHE A 82 15.93 3.27 -11.32
CA PHE A 82 15.35 2.96 -12.64
C PHE A 82 13.89 2.52 -12.55
N ILE A 83 13.39 2.30 -11.32
CA ILE A 83 11.99 1.99 -11.07
C ILE A 83 11.19 3.28 -11.29
N THR A 84 10.20 3.23 -12.17
CA THR A 84 9.34 4.38 -12.50
C THR A 84 8.01 4.35 -11.76
N SER A 85 7.53 3.16 -11.42
CA SER A 85 6.26 2.96 -10.71
C SER A 85 6.21 1.59 -10.03
N ARG A 86 5.22 1.43 -9.15
CA ARG A 86 4.91 0.18 -8.43
C ARG A 86 3.41 -0.03 -8.40
N ILE A 87 2.98 -1.30 -8.39
CA ILE A 87 1.60 -1.66 -8.08
C ILE A 87 1.50 -1.89 -6.57
N VAL A 88 0.62 -1.16 -5.88
CA VAL A 88 0.50 -1.30 -4.42
C VAL A 88 -0.33 -2.53 -4.03
N LYS A 89 0.19 -3.33 -3.11
CA LYS A 89 -0.47 -4.59 -2.68
C LYS A 89 -1.72 -4.39 -1.80
N TYR A 90 -1.80 -3.25 -1.13
CA TYR A 90 -2.85 -2.94 -0.15
C TYR A 90 -3.41 -1.55 -0.46
N THR A 91 -4.63 -1.32 -0.03
CA THR A 91 -5.20 0.03 0.05
C THR A 91 -4.57 0.72 1.24
N TYR A 92 -4.02 1.92 1.04
CA TYR A 92 -3.41 2.72 2.12
C TYR A 92 -4.20 3.99 2.35
N GLY A 93 -4.24 4.41 3.61
CA GLY A 93 -4.94 5.63 3.98
C GLY A 93 -4.93 5.89 5.48
N THR A 94 -5.83 6.75 5.91
CA THR A 94 -5.93 7.18 7.32
C THR A 94 -7.32 6.93 7.90
N GLY A 95 -7.39 6.83 9.22
CA GLY A 95 -8.67 6.97 9.93
C GLY A 95 -9.12 8.44 9.95
N ALA A 96 -10.41 8.69 9.80
CA ALA A 96 -10.99 10.03 9.81
C ALA A 96 -12.43 10.04 10.32
N GLY A 97 -12.86 11.20 10.83
CA GLY A 97 -14.27 11.50 11.02
C GLY A 97 -14.87 12.05 9.73
N TRP A 98 -15.98 11.49 9.26
CA TRP A 98 -16.72 11.99 8.08
C TRP A 98 -18.02 12.65 8.49
N PRO A 99 -18.50 13.69 7.77
CA PRO A 99 -19.87 14.18 7.97
C PRO A 99 -20.87 13.02 7.85
N THR A 100 -21.89 12.97 8.70
CA THR A 100 -22.83 11.84 8.72
C THR A 100 -23.45 11.57 7.35
N GLU A 101 -23.82 12.61 6.60
CA GLU A 101 -24.39 12.49 5.25
C GLU A 101 -23.44 11.77 4.28
N ARG A 102 -22.13 12.03 4.38
CA ARG A 102 -21.10 11.34 3.59
C ARG A 102 -20.98 9.88 4.01
N ALA A 103 -21.03 9.60 5.31
CA ALA A 103 -20.97 8.23 5.81
C ALA A 103 -22.21 7.41 5.39
N GLN A 104 -23.40 8.00 5.44
CA GLN A 104 -24.67 7.36 5.04
C GLN A 104 -24.75 7.05 3.54
N SER A 105 -24.15 7.88 2.70
CA SER A 105 -24.10 7.66 1.26
C SER A 105 -23.02 6.65 0.82
N HIS A 106 -22.15 6.21 1.73
CA HIS A 106 -21.08 5.28 1.40
C HIS A 106 -21.57 3.82 1.45
N PRO A 107 -21.47 3.04 0.36
CA PRO A 107 -22.08 1.71 0.27
C PRO A 107 -21.47 0.67 1.22
N LYS A 108 -20.27 0.94 1.75
CA LYS A 108 -19.51 0.03 2.62
C LYS A 108 -19.49 0.44 4.10
N ILE A 109 -20.22 1.49 4.47
CA ILE A 109 -20.35 1.91 5.87
C ILE A 109 -21.75 1.48 6.33
N SER A 110 -21.82 0.58 7.31
CA SER A 110 -23.09 0.10 7.83
C SER A 110 -23.77 1.13 8.73
N GLU A 111 -25.10 1.05 8.81
CA GLU A 111 -25.89 1.86 9.74
C GLU A 111 -25.49 1.61 11.21
N ASP A 112 -25.15 0.37 11.56
CA ASP A 112 -24.60 0.04 12.88
C ASP A 112 -23.29 0.77 13.18
N HIS A 113 -22.38 0.86 12.21
CA HIS A 113 -21.13 1.61 12.37
C HIS A 113 -21.42 3.10 12.56
N ILE A 114 -22.33 3.66 11.76
CA ILE A 114 -22.75 5.06 11.85
C ILE A 114 -23.30 5.35 13.23
N ASN A 115 -24.30 4.59 13.69
CA ASN A 115 -24.95 4.81 14.97
C ASN A 115 -23.98 4.66 16.16
N LYS A 116 -23.04 3.71 16.07
CA LYS A 116 -22.04 3.46 17.12
C LYS A 116 -20.97 4.55 17.21
N HIS A 117 -20.56 5.15 16.09
CA HIS A 117 -19.42 6.07 16.04
C HIS A 117 -19.80 7.53 15.75
N LYS A 118 -21.10 7.83 15.77
CA LYS A 118 -21.64 9.18 15.58
C LYS A 118 -21.26 10.10 16.76
N TYR A 119 -20.89 11.34 16.46
CA TYR A 119 -20.62 12.39 17.44
C TYR A 119 -20.93 13.78 16.89
N ILE A 120 -21.16 14.74 17.79
CA ILE A 120 -21.31 16.16 17.44
C ILE A 120 -19.99 16.87 17.71
N SER A 121 -19.45 17.58 16.71
CA SER A 121 -18.22 18.35 16.87
C SER A 121 -18.49 19.63 17.66
N ASP A 122 -17.72 19.87 18.72
CA ASP A 122 -17.75 21.11 19.50
C ASP A 122 -17.16 22.33 18.76
N ILE A 123 -16.57 22.11 17.57
CA ILE A 123 -15.99 23.14 16.71
C ILE A 123 -17.08 23.84 15.91
N ASN A 124 -17.92 23.07 15.22
CA ASN A 124 -18.91 23.59 14.25
C ASN A 124 -20.35 23.14 14.53
N ASN A 125 -20.59 22.40 15.61
CA ASN A 125 -21.89 21.85 16.00
C ASN A 125 -22.55 20.97 14.92
N LYS A 126 -21.75 20.36 14.05
CA LYS A 126 -22.20 19.39 13.04
C LYS A 126 -21.92 17.97 13.48
N GLU A 127 -22.64 17.05 12.86
CA GLU A 127 -22.58 15.63 13.17
C GLU A 127 -21.62 14.90 12.23
N TYR A 128 -20.81 14.03 12.82
CA TYR A 128 -19.80 13.24 12.15
C TYR A 128 -19.85 11.79 12.61
N VAL A 129 -19.29 10.90 11.81
CA VAL A 129 -19.08 9.48 12.10
C VAL A 129 -17.59 9.21 12.12
N ASP A 130 -17.09 8.69 13.23
CA ASP A 130 -15.69 8.34 13.40
C ASP A 130 -15.34 6.95 12.85
N GLY A 131 -14.05 6.65 12.72
CA GLY A 131 -13.57 5.35 12.26
C GLY A 131 -13.83 5.08 10.77
N CYS A 132 -14.07 6.13 9.98
CA CYS A 132 -14.14 6.04 8.53
C CYS A 132 -12.72 5.97 7.93
N PHE A 133 -12.57 5.33 6.78
CA PHE A 133 -11.28 5.16 6.11
C PHE A 133 -11.14 6.17 4.95
N ASN A 134 -10.22 7.12 5.06
CA ASN A 134 -9.84 7.97 3.92
C ASN A 134 -8.80 7.26 3.06
N VAL A 135 -9.19 6.86 1.85
CA VAL A 135 -8.31 6.18 0.88
C VAL A 135 -7.37 7.17 0.21
N PHE A 136 -6.07 6.95 0.32
CA PHE A 136 -5.06 7.68 -0.46
C PHE A 136 -4.73 6.95 -1.76
N VAL A 137 -4.60 5.63 -1.70
CA VAL A 137 -4.37 4.76 -2.87
C VAL A 137 -5.08 3.43 -2.64
N ASN A 138 -5.75 2.89 -3.66
CA ASN A 138 -6.32 1.55 -3.56
C ASN A 138 -5.30 0.48 -3.87
N LYS A 139 -5.52 -0.70 -3.30
CA LYS A 139 -4.89 -1.93 -3.74
C LYS A 139 -4.96 -2.08 -5.27
N ASP A 140 -3.87 -2.59 -5.83
CA ASP A 140 -3.67 -2.87 -7.24
C ASP A 140 -3.55 -1.61 -8.14
N GLU A 141 -3.58 -0.40 -7.56
CA GLU A 141 -3.27 0.84 -8.29
C GLU A 141 -1.77 1.03 -8.53
N GLU A 142 -1.44 1.65 -9.66
CA GLU A 142 -0.09 2.08 -10.01
C GLU A 142 0.26 3.40 -9.33
N VAL A 143 1.37 3.42 -8.59
CA VAL A 143 1.96 4.63 -8.01
C VAL A 143 3.31 4.91 -8.64
N LYS A 144 3.54 6.15 -9.08
CA LYS A 144 4.83 6.58 -9.63
C LYS A 144 5.82 6.86 -8.51
N VAL A 145 7.12 6.71 -8.79
CA VAL A 145 8.18 7.12 -7.84
C VAL A 145 8.08 8.62 -7.58
N GLY A 146 8.01 8.99 -6.29
CA GLY A 146 7.85 10.37 -5.85
C GLY A 146 6.42 10.89 -5.94
N GLN A 147 5.44 10.05 -6.29
CA GLN A 147 4.04 10.44 -6.28
C GLN A 147 3.61 10.79 -4.85
N MET A 148 3.12 12.01 -4.68
CA MET A 148 2.61 12.52 -3.41
C MET A 148 1.11 12.73 -3.52
N ILE A 149 0.37 12.21 -2.55
CA ILE A 149 -1.07 12.41 -2.40
C ILE A 149 -1.30 13.10 -1.06
N GLU A 150 -1.98 14.25 -1.10
CA GLU A 150 -2.28 15.07 0.07
C GLU A 150 -3.80 15.07 0.34
N MET A 151 -4.18 14.99 1.61
CA MET A 151 -5.53 15.28 2.06
C MET A 151 -5.50 16.23 3.26
N SER A 152 -6.48 17.13 3.33
CA SER A 152 -6.67 18.05 4.44
C SER A 152 -7.65 17.50 5.48
N TYR A 153 -7.41 17.87 6.73
CA TYR A 153 -8.18 17.46 7.90
C TYR A 153 -8.37 18.64 8.85
N SER A 154 -9.51 18.65 9.52
CA SER A 154 -9.79 19.54 10.64
C SER A 154 -9.64 18.78 11.95
N PRO A 155 -9.35 19.47 13.07
CA PRO A 155 -9.36 18.83 14.38
C PRO A 155 -10.72 18.21 14.68
N ARG A 156 -10.73 17.15 15.48
CA ARG A 156 -11.98 16.51 15.91
C ARG A 156 -12.75 17.36 16.92
N SER A 157 -12.02 17.98 17.85
CA SER A 157 -12.55 18.78 18.95
C SER A 157 -11.61 19.92 19.30
N LYS A 158 -12.15 20.99 19.87
CA LYS A 158 -11.41 22.13 20.44
C LYS A 158 -10.39 21.72 21.52
N ASN A 159 -10.61 20.58 22.17
CA ASN A 159 -9.74 20.08 23.23
C ASN A 159 -8.53 19.28 22.70
N ASN A 160 -8.49 18.96 21.41
CA ASN A 160 -7.36 18.25 20.82
C ASN A 160 -6.16 19.19 20.73
N LYS A 161 -5.08 18.86 21.44
CA LYS A 161 -3.82 19.61 21.39
C LYS A 161 -2.94 19.24 20.21
N ASN A 162 -3.23 18.12 19.55
CA ASN A 162 -2.40 17.57 18.49
C ASN A 162 -3.23 17.11 17.29
N ALA A 163 -2.65 17.26 16.10
CA ALA A 163 -3.03 16.53 14.90
C ALA A 163 -2.57 15.08 15.02
N TYR A 164 -3.52 14.16 15.23
CA TYR A 164 -3.29 12.73 15.29
C TYR A 164 -3.76 12.07 13.99
N VAL A 165 -2.83 11.48 13.25
CA VAL A 165 -3.10 10.82 11.97
C VAL A 165 -2.73 9.34 12.07
N PRO A 166 -3.69 8.44 12.32
CA PRO A 166 -3.45 7.01 12.29
C PRO A 166 -3.37 6.52 10.85
N ILE A 167 -2.37 5.69 10.56
CA ILE A 167 -2.09 5.17 9.23
C ILE A 167 -2.51 3.70 9.16
N TYR A 168 -3.28 3.35 8.14
CA TYR A 168 -3.83 2.02 7.96
C TYR A 168 -3.50 1.43 6.59
N ARG A 169 -3.52 0.10 6.54
CA ARG A 169 -3.67 -0.65 5.29
C ARG A 169 -4.88 -1.59 5.33
N SER A 170 -5.41 -1.90 4.15
CA SER A 170 -6.48 -2.88 3.95
C SER A 170 -6.22 -3.79 2.76
N GLU A 171 -6.72 -5.02 2.82
CA GLU A 171 -6.74 -5.96 1.68
C GLU A 171 -7.90 -5.71 0.71
N LYS A 172 -8.87 -4.88 1.12
CA LYS A 172 -10.04 -4.51 0.32
C LYS A 172 -9.78 -3.19 -0.42
N ILE A 173 -10.25 -3.08 -1.66
CA ILE A 173 -10.37 -1.80 -2.37
C ILE A 173 -11.43 -0.98 -1.62
N ASP A 174 -11.04 0.21 -1.15
CA ASP A 174 -11.87 1.11 -0.35
C ASP A 174 -12.66 0.37 0.77
N PRO A 175 -12.10 0.19 1.97
CA PRO A 175 -12.77 -0.56 3.03
C PRO A 175 -13.94 0.19 3.70
N GLY A 176 -14.13 1.50 3.43
CA GLY A 176 -15.12 2.36 4.07
C GLY A 176 -14.82 2.70 5.54
N VAL A 177 -14.44 1.71 6.36
CA VAL A 177 -14.17 1.86 7.80
C VAL A 177 -12.83 1.22 8.22
N THR A 178 -12.31 1.64 9.37
CA THR A 178 -11.00 1.18 9.87
C THR A 178 -11.04 -0.13 10.67
N THR A 179 -12.22 -0.63 11.04
CA THR A 179 -12.39 -1.76 11.99
C THR A 179 -11.66 -3.04 11.59
N GLU A 180 -11.66 -3.39 10.31
CA GLU A 180 -10.99 -4.59 9.77
C GLU A 180 -9.64 -4.27 9.09
N CYS A 181 -9.13 -3.05 9.29
CA CYS A 181 -7.87 -2.61 8.71
C CYS A 181 -6.71 -2.83 9.69
N LYS A 182 -5.50 -3.04 9.15
CA LYS A 182 -4.29 -3.12 9.97
C LYS A 182 -3.73 -1.71 10.18
N CYS A 183 -3.66 -1.27 11.44
CA CYS A 183 -2.93 -0.06 11.81
C CYS A 183 -1.43 -0.29 11.64
N LEU A 184 -0.76 0.61 10.93
CA LEU A 184 0.68 0.55 10.67
C LEU A 184 1.48 1.50 11.57
N GLY A 185 0.82 2.50 12.14
CA GLY A 185 1.45 3.53 12.96
C GLY A 185 0.58 4.77 13.02
N ASN A 186 1.13 5.85 13.55
CA ASN A 186 0.48 7.16 13.55
C ASN A 186 1.53 8.28 13.52
N VAL A 187 1.18 9.39 12.89
CA VAL A 187 1.93 10.65 13.01
C VAL A 187 1.17 11.54 13.97
N ASN A 188 1.87 12.07 14.97
CA ASN A 188 1.28 12.92 16.00
C ASN A 188 2.07 14.22 16.13
N VAL A 189 1.41 15.35 15.84
CA VAL A 189 2.01 16.70 15.77
C VAL A 189 1.22 17.67 16.64
N PRO A 190 1.83 18.35 17.62
CA PRO A 190 1.15 19.42 18.38
C PRO A 190 0.64 20.52 17.43
N PHE A 191 -0.55 21.03 17.68
CA PHE A 191 -1.04 22.21 16.97
C PHE A 191 -0.21 23.45 17.40
N PRO A 192 0.11 24.37 16.47
CA PRO A 192 0.66 25.68 16.82
C PRO A 192 -0.24 26.44 17.81
N GLU A 193 0.34 27.31 18.62
CA GLU A 193 -0.43 28.12 19.60
C GLU A 193 -1.48 29.02 18.94
N ASP A 194 -1.23 29.43 17.69
CA ASP A 194 -2.10 30.30 16.91
C ASP A 194 -3.07 29.54 15.99
N PHE A 195 -3.15 28.21 16.09
CA PHE A 195 -4.03 27.39 15.26
C PHE A 195 -5.52 27.65 15.56
N ASP A 196 -6.27 28.09 14.55
CA ASP A 196 -7.71 28.30 14.61
C ASP A 196 -8.46 27.01 14.25
N ASN A 197 -9.05 26.36 15.25
CA ASN A 197 -9.80 25.10 15.08
C ASN A 197 -10.94 25.15 14.03
N MET A 198 -11.46 26.34 13.69
CA MET A 198 -12.51 26.49 12.68
C MET A 198 -11.99 26.80 11.28
N LYS A 199 -10.86 27.52 11.18
CA LYS A 199 -10.35 28.02 9.89
C LYS A 199 -9.18 27.21 9.37
N ASP A 200 -8.35 26.70 10.26
CA ASP A 200 -7.11 26.04 9.91
C ASP A 200 -7.31 24.54 9.70
N SER A 201 -6.41 23.96 8.92
CA SER A 201 -6.38 22.54 8.63
C SER A 201 -4.95 22.03 8.73
N PHE A 202 -4.82 20.74 9.00
CA PHE A 202 -3.56 20.03 8.84
C PHE A 202 -3.67 19.08 7.65
N TYR A 203 -2.53 18.72 7.08
CA TYR A 203 -2.46 17.97 5.84
C TYR A 203 -1.66 16.70 6.08
N ALA A 204 -2.25 15.55 5.78
CA ALA A 204 -1.52 14.30 5.71
C ALA A 204 -1.08 14.07 4.26
N ARG A 205 0.19 13.73 4.07
CA ARG A 205 0.79 13.46 2.77
C ARG A 205 1.35 12.05 2.76
N PHE A 206 0.98 11.28 1.76
CA PHE A 206 1.59 9.98 1.48
C PHE A 206 2.49 10.12 0.27
N TYR A 207 3.75 9.71 0.43
CA TYR A 207 4.75 9.65 -0.63
C TYR A 207 4.95 8.19 -1.00
N PHE A 208 4.69 7.88 -2.26
CA PHE A 208 4.71 6.52 -2.80
C PHE A 208 5.84 6.31 -3.82
N GLY A 209 6.09 5.02 -4.10
CA GLY A 209 6.93 4.57 -5.19
C GLY A 209 8.41 4.35 -4.83
N GLU A 210 8.87 4.83 -3.68
CA GLU A 210 10.18 4.44 -3.13
C GLU A 210 10.14 3.00 -2.54
N THR A 211 11.19 2.58 -1.84
CA THR A 211 11.23 1.28 -1.14
C THR A 211 10.41 1.27 0.16
N MET A 212 9.91 2.44 0.56
CA MET A 212 9.07 2.68 1.74
C MET A 212 7.95 3.66 1.35
N ILE A 213 6.84 3.61 2.07
CA ILE A 213 5.82 4.66 2.03
C ILE A 213 6.19 5.63 3.12
N ARG A 214 6.44 6.88 2.75
CA ARG A 214 6.65 7.95 3.75
C ARG A 214 5.34 8.68 3.96
N VAL A 215 5.02 8.96 5.21
CA VAL A 215 3.85 9.75 5.58
C VAL A 215 4.30 10.96 6.37
N THR A 216 3.89 12.16 5.93
CA THR A 216 4.11 13.38 6.71
C THR A 216 2.80 14.03 7.11
N VAL A 217 2.80 14.71 8.25
CA VAL A 217 1.73 15.60 8.67
C VAL A 217 2.28 17.00 8.74
N THR A 218 1.62 17.92 8.05
CA THR A 218 2.03 19.32 7.97
C THR A 218 0.91 20.22 8.46
N ILE A 219 1.26 21.24 9.23
CA ILE A 219 0.32 22.23 9.76
C ILE A 219 0.81 23.60 9.33
N LYS A 220 -0.07 24.37 8.66
CA LYS A 220 0.24 25.74 8.24
C LYS A 220 -0.27 26.72 9.29
N GLY A 221 0.61 27.22 10.16
CA GLY A 221 0.38 28.37 11.05
C GLY A 221 1.38 29.50 10.74
N LYS A 222 1.67 30.38 11.72
CA LYS A 222 2.84 31.29 11.61
C LYS A 222 4.17 30.53 11.52
N GLU A 223 4.27 29.39 12.22
CA GLU A 223 5.39 28.45 12.10
C GLU A 223 4.95 27.21 11.32
N TYR A 224 5.82 26.71 10.44
CA TYR A 224 5.59 25.46 9.71
C TYR A 224 6.08 24.29 10.55
N VAL A 225 5.14 23.38 10.89
CA VAL A 225 5.46 22.16 11.62
C VAL A 225 5.26 20.96 10.69
N GLU A 226 6.28 20.13 10.55
CA GLU A 226 6.25 18.88 9.79
C GLU A 226 6.83 17.74 10.63
N LYS A 227 6.14 16.60 10.63
CA LYS A 227 6.63 15.35 11.22
C LYS A 227 6.42 14.21 10.25
N GLU A 228 7.37 13.28 10.28
CA GLU A 228 7.49 12.17 9.34
C GLU A 228 7.41 10.82 10.05
N GLU A 229 6.77 9.86 9.40
CA GLU A 229 6.83 8.43 9.73
C GLU A 229 7.10 7.62 8.46
N GLU A 230 8.00 6.64 8.55
CA GLU A 230 8.36 5.75 7.45
C GLU A 230 7.71 4.37 7.63
N ILE A 231 6.98 3.92 6.61
CA ILE A 231 6.33 2.62 6.59
C ILE A 231 7.03 1.73 5.56
N ARG A 232 7.57 0.61 6.03
CA ARG A 232 8.09 -0.42 5.14
C ARG A 232 6.94 -1.17 4.48
N TYR A 233 7.05 -1.38 3.16
CA TYR A 233 6.17 -2.32 2.48
C TYR A 233 6.34 -3.71 3.11
N ASP A 234 5.22 -4.37 3.36
CA ASP A 234 5.21 -5.72 3.91
C ASP A 234 5.44 -6.74 2.79
N PHE A 235 6.70 -7.21 2.70
CA PHE A 235 7.12 -8.26 1.76
C PHE A 235 7.09 -9.67 2.36
N THR A 236 6.65 -9.84 3.62
CA THR A 236 6.88 -11.09 4.38
C THR A 236 6.20 -12.34 3.80
N GLN A 237 5.18 -12.21 2.97
CA GLN A 237 4.53 -13.36 2.32
C GLN A 237 5.39 -14.06 1.24
N PHE A 238 6.48 -13.45 0.76
CA PHE A 238 7.41 -14.15 -0.15
C PHE A 238 8.33 -15.15 0.58
N LEU A 239 8.48 -15.02 1.90
CA LEU A 239 9.34 -15.90 2.71
C LEU A 239 8.63 -17.21 3.10
N ASN A 240 7.29 -17.19 3.22
CA ASN A 240 6.51 -18.37 3.63
C ASN A 240 6.23 -19.37 2.48
N ILE A 241 6.86 -19.20 1.31
CA ILE A 241 6.75 -20.14 0.17
C ILE A 241 7.88 -21.19 0.22
N LEU A 242 8.77 -21.12 1.22
CA LEU A 242 9.92 -22.01 1.36
C LEU A 242 9.83 -22.99 2.53
N ASP A 243 8.71 -23.04 3.25
CA ASP A 243 8.42 -24.05 4.28
C ASP A 243 7.41 -25.10 3.78
#